data_AF-A0A7X9GDY2-F1
#
_entry.id   AF-A0A7X9GDY2-F1
#
_cell.length_a   1.000
_cell.length_b   1.000
_cell.length_c   1.000
_cell.angle_alpha   90.00
_cell.angle_beta   90.00
_cell.angle_gamma   90.00
#
_symmetry.space_group_name_H-M   'P 1'
#
loop_
_entity.id
_entity.type
_entity.pdbx_description
1 polymer ?
#
loop_
_entity_poly.entity_id
_entity_poly.type
_entity_poly.pdbx_seq_one_letter_code
_entity_poly.pdbx_strand_id
1 'polypeptide(L)'
;ISREANLTEIKQAEAAIENACGVKTRLFAPPYGERADHVLEAASQAGYQTILWSIDTIDWQRPAPSVLVDRVMGKLHHGAIVLLHPTSPTVEALPTIIQELKLAGYEIVTISVLLG
;
A
#
# COMPACT_ATOMS: atom_id res chain seq x y z
N ILE A 1 13.86 2.39 -14.43
CA ILE A 1 15.26 1.86 -14.48
C ILE A 1 15.25 0.51 -15.19
N SER A 2 16.36 -0.20 -15.40
CA SER A 2 16.31 -1.52 -16.04
C SER A 2 15.71 -2.59 -15.11
N ARG A 3 15.33 -3.75 -15.65
CA ARG A 3 14.87 -4.92 -14.86
C ARG A 3 15.91 -5.32 -13.81
N GLU A 4 17.19 -5.36 -14.20
CA GLU A 4 18.31 -5.73 -13.32
C GLU A 4 18.52 -4.71 -12.19
N ALA A 5 18.33 -3.42 -12.49
CA ALA A 5 18.41 -2.37 -11.48
C ALA A 5 17.25 -2.48 -10.48
N ASN A 6 16.01 -2.69 -10.95
CA ASN A 6 14.87 -2.96 -10.07
C ASN A 6 15.11 -4.18 -9.18
N LEU A 7 15.57 -5.31 -9.75
CA LEU A 7 15.86 -6.52 -8.99
C LEU A 7 16.90 -6.28 -7.90
N THR A 8 17.92 -5.47 -8.20
CA THR A 8 18.95 -5.10 -7.24
C THR A 8 18.39 -4.25 -6.11
N GLU A 9 17.60 -3.21 -6.41
CA GLU A 9 16.98 -2.36 -5.40
C GLU A 9 16.01 -3.14 -4.49
N ILE A 10 15.18 -4.02 -5.07
CA ILE A 10 14.26 -4.87 -4.31
C ILE A 10 15.02 -5.77 -3.32
N LYS A 11 16.11 -6.39 -3.74
CA LYS A 11 16.94 -7.25 -2.87
C LYS A 11 17.69 -6.47 -1.79
N GLN A 12 18.14 -5.25 -2.11
CA GLN A 12 18.78 -4.38 -1.12
C GLN A 12 17.78 -3.94 -0.04
N ALA A 13 16.55 -3.58 -0.45
CA ALA A 13 15.48 -3.25 0.48
C ALA A 13 15.07 -4.45 1.35
N GLU A 14 14.96 -5.66 0.77
CA GLU A 14 14.72 -6.91 1.50
C GLU A 14 15.75 -7.08 2.62
N ALA A 15 17.04 -7.02 2.29
CA ALA A 15 18.12 -7.20 3.26
C ALA A 15 18.09 -6.12 4.34
N ALA A 16 17.80 -4.86 3.99
CA ALA A 16 17.69 -3.77 4.96
C ALA A 16 16.53 -4.01 5.95
N ILE A 17 15.36 -4.42 5.46
CA ILE A 17 14.19 -4.72 6.30
C ILE A 17 14.46 -5.95 7.17
N GLU A 18 15.03 -7.02 6.62
CA GLU A 18 15.36 -8.25 7.35
C GLU A 18 16.37 -7.96 8.47
N ASN A 19 17.40 -7.17 8.20
CA ASN A 19 18.39 -6.78 9.22
C ASN A 19 17.79 -5.90 10.33
N ALA A 20 16.88 -4.99 9.99
CA ALA A 20 16.28 -4.07 10.96
C ALA A 20 15.15 -4.69 11.79
N CYS A 21 14.38 -5.60 11.19
CA CYS A 21 13.13 -6.11 11.77
C CYS A 21 13.15 -7.62 12.04
N GLY A 22 14.15 -8.37 11.55
CA GLY A 22 14.24 -9.82 11.70
C GLY A 22 13.21 -10.61 10.89
N VAL A 23 12.58 -9.97 9.90
CA VAL A 23 11.52 -10.57 9.08
C VAL A 23 11.84 -10.45 7.59
N LYS A 24 11.65 -11.55 6.87
CA LYS A 24 11.74 -11.55 5.41
C LYS A 24 10.39 -11.17 4.80
N THR A 25 10.37 -10.10 4.01
CA THR A 25 9.16 -9.61 3.33
C THR A 25 8.77 -10.48 2.14
N ARG A 26 7.49 -10.43 1.75
CA ARG A 26 6.92 -11.21 0.62
C ARG A 26 6.05 -10.39 -0.33
N LEU A 27 5.70 -9.17 0.07
CA LEU A 27 4.80 -8.29 -0.64
C LEU A 27 5.58 -7.06 -1.11
N PHE A 28 5.37 -6.66 -2.37
CA PHE A 28 6.04 -5.52 -2.98
C PHE A 28 5.01 -4.53 -3.49
N ALA A 29 5.11 -3.28 -3.05
CA ALA A 29 4.33 -2.17 -3.60
C ALA A 29 5.28 -1.32 -4.47
N PRO A 30 5.12 -1.31 -5.81
CA PRO A 30 5.99 -0.54 -6.68
C PRO A 30 5.83 0.96 -6.41
N PRO A 31 6.94 1.72 -6.33
CA PRO A 31 6.87 3.18 -6.25
C PRO A 31 5.96 3.76 -7.34
N TYR A 32 5.17 4.77 -6.96
CA TYR A 32 4.21 5.43 -7.86
C TYR A 32 3.12 4.53 -8.46
N GLY A 33 3.04 3.26 -8.03
CA GLY A 33 2.15 2.27 -8.63
C GLY A 33 2.59 1.84 -10.03
N GLU A 34 3.88 1.93 -10.33
CA GLU A 34 4.44 1.58 -11.64
C GLU A 34 4.16 0.11 -12.01
N ARG A 35 3.72 -0.11 -13.25
CA ARG A 35 3.28 -1.42 -13.76
C ARG A 35 4.01 -1.87 -15.01
N ALA A 36 5.12 -1.22 -15.35
CA ALA A 36 5.89 -1.60 -16.51
C ALA A 36 6.44 -3.03 -16.32
N ASP A 37 6.49 -3.81 -17.40
CA ASP A 37 6.86 -5.23 -17.34
C ASP A 37 8.20 -5.45 -16.63
N HIS A 38 9.20 -4.61 -16.91
CA HIS A 38 10.52 -4.68 -16.29
C HIS A 38 10.51 -4.44 -14.75
N VAL A 39 9.47 -3.83 -14.18
CA VAL A 39 9.27 -3.70 -12.73
C VAL A 39 8.60 -4.95 -12.18
N LEU A 40 7.52 -5.40 -12.83
CA LEU A 40 6.73 -6.55 -12.40
C LEU A 40 7.52 -7.86 -12.50
N GLU A 41 8.29 -8.04 -13.58
CA GLU A 41 9.20 -9.17 -13.77
C GLU A 41 10.30 -9.19 -12.71
N ALA A 42 10.87 -8.03 -12.36
CA ALA A 42 11.90 -7.95 -11.34
C ALA A 42 11.35 -8.33 -9.95
N ALA A 43 10.17 -7.84 -9.58
CA ALA A 43 9.49 -8.22 -8.34
C ALA A 43 9.17 -9.72 -8.31
N SER A 44 8.62 -10.26 -9.40
CA SER A 44 8.34 -11.70 -9.52
C SER A 44 9.62 -12.54 -9.42
N GLN A 45 10.69 -12.14 -10.10
CA GLN A 45 12.00 -12.80 -10.03
C GLN A 45 12.63 -12.75 -8.63
N ALA A 46 12.35 -11.69 -7.86
CA ALA A 46 12.75 -11.58 -6.46
C ALA A 46 11.90 -12.45 -5.51
N GLY A 47 10.82 -13.08 -6.01
CA GLY A 47 9.91 -13.91 -5.21
C GLY A 47 8.80 -13.12 -4.51
N TYR A 48 8.53 -11.88 -4.94
CA TYR A 48 7.52 -11.01 -4.35
C TYR A 48 6.19 -11.06 -5.10
N GLN A 49 5.10 -10.99 -4.33
CA GLN A 49 3.78 -10.69 -4.87
C GLN A 49 3.61 -9.17 -4.96
N THR A 50 3.30 -8.66 -6.15
CA THR A 50 3.07 -7.23 -6.36
C THR A 50 1.68 -6.83 -5.88
N ILE A 51 1.61 -5.81 -5.02
CA ILE A 51 0.40 -5.28 -4.41
C ILE A 51 0.17 -3.85 -4.90
N LEU A 52 -1.06 -3.57 -5.32
CA LEU A 52 -1.55 -2.25 -5.66
C LEU A 52 -2.78 -1.92 -4.80
N TRP A 53 -3.37 -0.78 -5.05
CA TRP A 53 -4.55 -0.29 -4.34
C TRP A 53 -5.73 -0.10 -5.29
N SER A 54 -6.94 -0.15 -4.74
CA SER A 54 -8.18 0.19 -5.44
C SER A 54 -8.71 1.57 -5.06
N ILE A 55 -8.25 2.12 -3.92
CA ILE A 55 -8.63 3.46 -3.44
C ILE A 55 -7.35 4.24 -3.15
N ASP A 56 -7.13 5.32 -3.90
CA ASP A 56 -6.07 6.29 -3.62
C ASP A 56 -6.66 7.49 -2.88
N THR A 57 -6.09 7.81 -1.71
CA THR A 57 -6.49 8.98 -0.92
C THR A 57 -5.88 10.28 -1.43
N ILE A 58 -4.77 10.20 -2.18
CA ILE A 58 -3.99 11.34 -2.67
C ILE A 58 -3.59 12.27 -1.51
N ASP A 59 -3.26 11.67 -0.37
CA ASP A 59 -2.92 12.37 0.88
C ASP A 59 -1.59 13.13 0.78
N TRP A 60 -0.71 12.71 -0.12
CA TRP A 60 0.56 13.39 -0.45
C TRP A 60 0.38 14.83 -0.97
N GLN A 61 -0.80 15.18 -1.51
CA GLN A 61 -1.14 16.57 -1.87
C GLN A 61 -1.58 17.43 -0.67
N ARG A 62 -1.67 16.83 0.51
CA ARG A 62 -2.08 17.47 1.77
C ARG A 62 -3.44 18.18 1.72
N PRO A 63 -4.51 17.55 1.19
CA PRO A 63 -5.86 18.14 1.25
C PRO A 63 -6.37 18.14 2.71
N ALA A 64 -7.54 18.74 2.94
CA ALA A 64 -8.18 18.68 4.26
C ALA A 64 -8.51 17.22 4.67
N PRO A 65 -8.42 16.84 5.95
CA PRO A 65 -8.70 15.49 6.43
C PRO A 65 -10.09 14.96 6.02
N SER A 66 -11.12 15.80 5.99
CA SER A 66 -12.47 15.43 5.53
C SER A 66 -12.49 14.94 4.08
N VAL A 67 -11.64 15.49 3.22
CA VAL A 67 -11.53 15.07 1.81
C VAL A 67 -10.98 13.63 1.71
N LEU A 68 -10.10 13.22 2.63
CA LEU A 68 -9.63 11.83 2.69
C LEU A 68 -10.77 10.89 3.08
N VAL A 69 -11.53 11.26 4.12
CA VAL A 69 -12.71 10.49 4.58
C VAL A 69 -13.69 10.30 3.41
N ASP A 70 -14.06 11.38 2.73
CA ASP A 70 -15.00 11.34 1.60
C ASP A 70 -14.48 10.46 0.44
N ARG A 71 -13.18 10.55 0.12
CA ARG A 71 -12.56 9.74 -0.95
C ARG A 71 -12.57 8.25 -0.63
N VAL A 72 -12.34 7.88 0.63
CA VAL A 72 -12.37 6.48 1.07
C VAL A 72 -13.80 5.97 1.06
N MET A 73 -14.70 6.65 1.76
CA MET A 73 -16.09 6.19 1.93
C MET A 73 -16.85 6.21 0.60
N GLY A 74 -16.61 7.19 -0.26
CA GLY A 74 -17.27 7.32 -1.56
C GLY A 74 -16.82 6.29 -2.61
N LYS A 75 -15.73 5.54 -2.36
CA LYS A 75 -15.19 4.51 -3.29
C LYS A 75 -15.16 3.11 -2.68
N LEU A 76 -15.77 2.95 -1.50
CA LEU A 76 -15.69 1.72 -0.74
C LEU A 76 -16.35 0.53 -1.46
N HIS A 77 -15.71 -0.62 -1.40
CA HIS A 77 -16.18 -1.89 -1.96
C HIS A 77 -15.56 -3.06 -1.20
N HIS A 78 -16.13 -4.25 -1.34
CA HIS A 78 -15.59 -5.47 -0.74
C HIS A 78 -14.17 -5.75 -1.27
N GLY A 79 -13.24 -6.01 -0.34
CA GLY A 79 -11.83 -6.25 -0.67
C GLY A 79 -11.04 -5.01 -1.07
N ALA A 80 -11.53 -3.81 -0.75
CA ALA A 80 -10.81 -2.58 -1.05
C ALA A 80 -9.42 -2.53 -0.37
N ILE A 81 -8.42 -2.06 -1.12
CA ILE A 81 -7.09 -1.73 -0.61
C ILE A 81 -6.93 -0.21 -0.70
N VAL A 82 -6.74 0.44 0.44
CA VAL A 82 -6.61 1.90 0.55
C VAL A 82 -5.14 2.30 0.64
N LEU A 83 -4.67 3.13 -0.29
CA LEU A 83 -3.32 3.72 -0.24
C LEU A 83 -3.30 4.97 0.63
N LEU A 84 -2.37 4.98 1.59
CA LEU A 84 -2.10 6.07 2.52
C LEU A 84 -0.59 6.26 2.68
N HIS A 85 -0.16 7.47 3.00
CA HIS A 85 1.21 7.81 3.41
C HIS A 85 1.20 8.44 4.82
N PRO A 86 2.34 8.46 5.53
CA PRO A 86 2.43 9.11 6.85
C PRO A 86 2.46 10.65 6.72
N THR A 87 1.33 11.24 6.33
CA THR A 87 1.12 12.69 6.18
C THR A 87 0.25 13.24 7.30
N SER A 88 0.31 14.56 7.57
CA SER A 88 -0.56 15.18 8.60
C SER A 88 -2.04 14.90 8.35
N PRO A 89 -2.58 15.06 7.11
CA PRO A 89 -3.99 14.79 6.88
C PRO A 89 -4.35 13.32 7.09
N THR A 90 -3.47 12.38 6.76
CA THR A 90 -3.69 10.95 7.09
C THR A 90 -3.78 10.73 8.59
N VAL A 91 -2.85 11.31 9.37
CA VAL A 91 -2.87 11.19 10.85
C VAL A 91 -4.17 11.73 11.43
N GLU A 92 -4.68 12.85 10.91
CA GLU A 92 -5.91 13.49 11.37
C GLU A 92 -7.18 12.76 10.91
N ALA A 93 -7.21 12.22 9.69
CA ALA A 93 -8.39 11.56 9.12
C ALA A 93 -8.55 10.09 9.55
N LEU A 94 -7.44 9.40 9.83
CA LEU A 94 -7.42 7.95 10.05
C LEU A 94 -8.37 7.46 11.17
N PRO A 95 -8.50 8.15 12.34
CA PRO A 95 -9.46 7.74 13.36
C PRO A 95 -10.91 7.71 12.84
N THR A 96 -11.33 8.72 12.09
CA THR A 96 -12.66 8.81 11.49
C THR A 96 -12.84 7.73 10.42
N ILE A 97 -11.87 7.54 9.53
CA ILE A 97 -11.93 6.48 8.50
C ILE A 97 -12.14 5.10 9.16
N ILE A 98 -11.35 4.78 10.19
CA ILE A 98 -11.48 3.49 10.90
C ILE A 98 -12.86 3.35 11.54
N GLN A 99 -13.39 4.40 12.17
CA GLN A 99 -14.71 4.38 12.78
C GLN A 99 -15.81 4.14 11.75
N GLU A 100 -15.79 4.89 10.64
CA GLU A 100 -16.80 4.79 9.57
C GLU A 100 -16.77 3.41 8.89
N LEU A 101 -15.58 2.85 8.64
CA LEU A 101 -15.44 1.50 8.09
C LEU A 101 -16.07 0.44 9.01
N LYS A 102 -15.82 0.52 10.32
CA LYS A 102 -16.40 -0.40 11.30
C LYS A 102 -17.92 -0.27 11.37
N LEU A 103 -18.45 0.96 11.36
CA LEU A 103 -19.90 1.21 11.35
C LEU A 103 -20.57 0.69 10.08
N ALA A 104 -19.86 0.75 8.94
CA ALA A 104 -20.30 0.18 7.67
C ALA A 104 -20.16 -1.36 7.60
N GLY A 105 -19.69 -2.01 8.68
CA GLY A 105 -19.59 -3.47 8.77
C GLY A 105 -18.33 -4.07 8.14
N TYR A 106 -17.31 -3.25 7.82
CA TYR A 106 -16.05 -3.74 7.28
C TYR A 106 -15.10 -4.19 8.38
N GLU A 107 -14.36 -5.26 8.10
CA GLU A 107 -13.20 -5.68 8.87
C GLU A 107 -11.92 -5.09 8.24
N ILE A 108 -11.04 -4.53 9.07
CA ILE A 108 -9.75 -4.00 8.64
C ILE A 108 -8.70 -5.07 8.93
N VAL A 109 -8.10 -5.61 7.86
CA VAL A 109 -7.14 -6.70 7.93
C VAL A 109 -5.82 -6.35 7.25
N THR A 110 -4.79 -7.16 7.43
CA THR A 110 -3.55 -7.03 6.65
C THR A 110 -3.74 -7.52 5.22
N ILE A 111 -2.85 -7.11 4.32
CA ILE A 111 -2.89 -7.58 2.92
C ILE A 111 -2.78 -9.11 2.84
N SER A 112 -1.95 -9.74 3.68
CA SER A 112 -1.83 -11.20 3.70
C SER A 112 -3.16 -11.87 4.02
N VAL A 113 -3.90 -11.38 5.02
CA VAL A 113 -5.22 -11.93 5.37
C VAL A 113 -6.24 -11.70 4.26
N LEU A 114 -6.21 -10.55 3.60
CA LEU A 114 -7.11 -10.24 2.49
C LEU A 114 -6.94 -11.18 1.29
N LEU A 115 -5.71 -11.65 1.04
CA LEU A 115 -5.37 -12.46 -0.14
C LEU A 115 -5.52 -13.98 0.08
N GLY A 116 -5.71 -14.43 1.33
CA GLY A 116 -5.85 -15.84 1.70
C GLY A 116 -4.52 -16.49 2.05
#